data_AF-A0A1A9DGV8-F1
#
_entry.id   AF-A0A1A9DGV8-F1
#
_cell.length_a   1.000
_cell.length_b   1.000
_cell.length_c   1.000
_cell.angle_alpha   90.00
_cell.angle_beta   90.00
_cell.angle_gamma   90.00
#
_symmetry.space_group_name_H-M   'P 1'
#
loop_
_entity.id
_entity.type
_entity.pdbx_description
1 polymer ?
#
loop_
_entity_poly.entity_id
_entity_poly.type
_entity_poly.pdbx_seq_one_letter_code
_entity_poly.pdbx_strand_id
1 'polypeptide(L)'
;MRQRPIGTATRGTTNPNRLRRMDRWITAVHGPALRRSDDPVAVDLGYGAAPWTAVELLRRLRTAEPRTTVVGIEIDPDRVAAAKPYEREGLAFVHGGFEIPLDARPTLIRAANVLRQYDEDEVAAVWARLCARLAPGGLLVEGTCDEIGRRHVWVALGPEGPRTVTFATRLASLERPSDLAERLPKALIHRNVPGEPVHAFLRDLDRAWATAAPYASLGARQRWIAAVRAVSADWPLTDDVRRWRQGEVTVRWSALRPGTDVS
;
A
#
# COMPACT_ATOMS: atom_id res chain seq x y z
N MET A 1 -3.63 15.07 30.24
CA MET A 1 -2.62 15.60 29.28
C MET A 1 -2.89 14.96 27.93
N ARG A 2 -3.12 15.74 26.86
CA ARG A 2 -3.23 15.17 25.50
C ARG A 2 -1.82 14.66 25.10
N GLN A 3 -1.68 13.37 24.85
CA GLN A 3 -0.42 12.82 24.34
C GLN A 3 -0.08 13.50 23.01
N ARG A 4 1.20 13.83 22.80
CA ARG A 4 1.68 14.30 21.49
C ARG A 4 1.60 13.13 20.50
N PRO A 5 1.10 13.34 19.27
CA PRO A 5 1.08 12.28 18.28
C PRO A 5 2.47 11.76 17.96
N ILE A 6 2.56 10.47 17.66
CA ILE A 6 3.81 9.82 17.29
C ILE A 6 3.89 9.74 15.77
N GLY A 7 4.83 10.44 15.16
CA GLY A 7 4.98 10.43 13.72
C GLY A 7 5.69 11.67 13.19
N THR A 8 5.78 11.77 11.87
CA THR A 8 6.20 12.98 11.17
C THR A 8 5.15 13.34 10.11
N ALA A 9 4.91 14.64 9.92
CA ALA A 9 3.93 15.10 8.96
C ALA A 9 4.32 14.71 7.52
N THR A 10 3.34 14.28 6.75
CA THR A 10 3.56 13.97 5.33
C THR A 10 3.85 15.25 4.54
N ARG A 11 4.78 15.15 3.59
CA ARG A 11 5.13 16.23 2.63
C ARG A 11 4.47 15.99 1.27
N GLY A 12 4.00 17.06 0.65
CA GLY A 12 3.43 17.07 -0.71
C GLY A 12 1.91 17.21 -0.76
N THR A 13 1.36 17.32 -1.97
CA THR A 13 -0.08 17.50 -2.19
C THR A 13 -0.81 16.15 -2.26
N THR A 14 -2.04 16.12 -1.74
CA THR A 14 -2.92 14.96 -1.83
C THR A 14 -3.85 15.14 -3.03
N ASN A 15 -3.47 14.61 -4.20
CA ASN A 15 -4.32 14.65 -5.39
C ASN A 15 -5.45 13.62 -5.31
N PRO A 16 -6.66 13.95 -5.79
CA PRO A 16 -7.75 12.99 -5.93
C PRO A 16 -7.34 11.74 -6.72
N ASN A 17 -7.85 10.58 -6.32
CA ASN A 17 -7.64 9.27 -6.93
C ASN A 17 -6.18 8.78 -7.01
N ARG A 18 -5.21 9.45 -6.37
CA ARG A 18 -3.81 9.00 -6.38
C ARG A 18 -3.65 7.59 -5.79
N LEU A 19 -4.43 7.23 -4.77
CA LEU A 19 -4.38 5.91 -4.10
C LEU A 19 -5.35 4.87 -4.69
N ARG A 20 -6.02 5.18 -5.80
CA ARG A 20 -7.10 4.33 -6.35
C ARG A 20 -6.68 2.88 -6.63
N ARG A 21 -5.41 2.64 -6.98
CA ARG A 21 -4.90 1.28 -7.25
C ARG A 21 -4.82 0.46 -5.96
N MET A 22 -4.15 1.00 -4.95
CA MET A 22 -4.07 0.42 -3.61
C MET A 22 -5.46 0.16 -3.05
N ASP A 23 -6.39 1.11 -3.15
CA ASP A 23 -7.73 0.95 -2.60
C ASP A 23 -8.53 -0.15 -3.30
N ARG A 24 -8.42 -0.27 -4.63
CA ARG A 24 -9.04 -1.37 -5.38
C ARG A 24 -8.41 -2.73 -5.08
N TRP A 25 -7.13 -2.75 -4.75
CA TRP A 25 -6.46 -3.94 -4.28
C TRP A 25 -6.96 -4.32 -2.88
N ILE A 26 -7.01 -3.37 -1.95
CA ILE A 26 -7.56 -3.57 -0.60
C ILE A 26 -8.99 -4.10 -0.66
N THR A 27 -9.89 -3.46 -1.41
CA THR A 27 -11.29 -3.91 -1.54
C THR A 27 -11.38 -5.35 -2.07
N ALA A 28 -10.51 -5.74 -2.99
CA ALA A 28 -10.53 -7.08 -3.57
C ALA A 28 -9.91 -8.14 -2.66
N VAL A 29 -8.78 -7.85 -2.04
CA VAL A 29 -8.00 -8.80 -1.23
C VAL A 29 -8.51 -8.89 0.19
N HIS A 30 -8.88 -7.75 0.79
CA HIS A 30 -9.32 -7.65 2.18
C HIS A 30 -10.86 -7.59 2.35
N GLY A 31 -11.61 -7.40 1.26
CA GLY A 31 -13.07 -7.37 1.28
C GLY A 31 -13.74 -8.55 2.01
N PRO A 32 -13.29 -9.81 1.86
CA PRO A 32 -13.82 -10.93 2.63
C PRO A 32 -13.60 -10.84 4.15
N ALA A 33 -12.54 -10.18 4.61
CA ALA A 33 -12.31 -9.94 6.03
C ALA A 33 -13.22 -8.83 6.55
N LEU A 34 -13.40 -7.75 5.78
CA LEU A 34 -14.33 -6.66 6.11
C LEU A 34 -15.75 -7.19 6.31
N ARG A 35 -16.26 -8.03 5.39
CA ARG A 35 -17.60 -8.63 5.50
C ARG A 35 -17.81 -9.54 6.71
N ARG A 36 -16.75 -10.17 7.21
CA ARG A 36 -16.78 -11.04 8.39
C ARG A 36 -16.65 -10.27 9.70
N SER A 37 -16.31 -8.99 9.63
CA SER A 37 -16.24 -8.12 10.81
C SER A 37 -17.63 -7.63 11.18
N ASP A 38 -17.93 -7.64 12.48
CA ASP A 38 -19.19 -7.10 12.98
C ASP A 38 -19.25 -5.58 12.84
N ASP A 39 -18.14 -4.90 13.16
CA ASP A 39 -17.97 -3.45 13.02
C ASP A 39 -16.62 -3.12 12.32
N PRO A 40 -16.58 -3.16 10.97
CA PRO A 40 -15.34 -2.95 10.23
C PRO A 40 -14.90 -1.48 10.28
N VAL A 41 -13.89 -1.19 11.09
CA VAL A 41 -13.20 0.12 11.13
C VAL A 41 -11.93 0.06 10.28
N ALA A 42 -11.76 1.04 9.40
CA ALA A 42 -10.54 1.29 8.64
C ALA A 42 -9.90 2.62 9.02
N VAL A 43 -8.57 2.68 8.99
CA VAL A 43 -7.79 3.88 9.25
C VAL A 43 -7.06 4.32 7.99
N ASP A 44 -7.18 5.59 7.64
CA ASP A 44 -6.28 6.28 6.72
C ASP A 44 -5.26 7.11 7.52
N LEU A 45 -4.05 6.60 7.66
CA LEU A 45 -2.99 7.22 8.45
C LEU A 45 -2.16 8.17 7.60
N GLY A 46 -2.12 9.44 7.99
CA GLY A 46 -1.37 10.48 7.29
C GLY A 46 -2.03 10.90 5.98
N TYR A 47 -3.32 11.25 5.99
CA TYR A 47 -4.08 11.59 4.77
C TYR A 47 -3.56 12.86 4.07
N GLY A 48 -2.74 13.68 4.75
CA GLY A 48 -2.04 14.82 4.18
C GLY A 48 -2.89 16.09 4.09
N ALA A 49 -2.52 17.01 3.20
CA ALA A 49 -3.06 18.37 3.17
C ALA A 49 -4.58 18.46 2.90
N ALA A 50 -5.15 17.45 2.25
CA ALA A 50 -6.58 17.38 1.97
C ALA A 50 -7.11 15.96 2.22
N PRO A 51 -8.35 15.79 2.71
CA PRO A 51 -8.86 14.50 3.19
C PRO A 51 -9.31 13.53 2.08
N TRP A 52 -8.93 13.79 0.82
CA TRP A 52 -9.43 13.03 -0.33
C TRP A 52 -9.15 11.54 -0.22
N THR A 53 -7.99 11.17 0.32
CA THR A 53 -7.59 9.77 0.47
C THR A 53 -8.53 9.02 1.41
N ALA A 54 -8.95 9.62 2.52
CA ALA A 54 -9.88 9.01 3.48
C ALA A 54 -11.31 8.95 2.92
N VAL A 55 -11.76 10.05 2.29
CA VAL A 55 -13.07 10.13 1.61
C VAL A 55 -13.20 9.04 0.55
N GLU A 56 -12.19 8.89 -0.29
CA GLU A 56 -12.22 7.92 -1.38
C GLU A 56 -12.03 6.48 -0.90
N LEU A 57 -11.26 6.27 0.18
CA LEU A 57 -11.12 4.97 0.83
C LEU A 57 -12.49 4.50 1.30
N LEU A 58 -13.24 5.33 2.05
CA LEU A 58 -14.59 4.98 2.52
C LEU A 58 -15.48 4.54 1.35
N ARG A 59 -15.53 5.36 0.30
CA ARG A 59 -16.35 5.08 -0.89
C ARG A 59 -16.01 3.73 -1.51
N ARG A 60 -14.73 3.34 -1.53
CA ARG A 60 -14.25 2.08 -2.14
C ARG A 60 -14.42 0.88 -1.21
N LEU A 61 -14.30 1.05 0.09
CA LEU A 61 -14.52 -0.06 1.04
C LEU A 61 -16.00 -0.39 1.17
N ARG A 62 -16.89 0.62 1.13
CA ARG A 62 -18.35 0.42 1.16
C ARG A 62 -18.90 -0.33 -0.06
N THR A 63 -18.13 -0.47 -1.15
CA THR A 63 -18.52 -1.37 -2.26
C THR A 63 -18.32 -2.86 -1.93
N ALA A 64 -17.51 -3.19 -0.92
CA ALA A 64 -17.30 -4.56 -0.45
C ALA A 64 -18.07 -4.89 0.83
N GLU A 65 -18.20 -3.91 1.74
CA GLU A 65 -18.94 -4.02 3.00
C GLU A 65 -19.54 -2.64 3.37
N PRO A 66 -20.85 -2.41 3.15
CA PRO A 66 -21.49 -1.11 3.34
C PRO A 66 -21.38 -0.51 4.75
N ARG A 67 -21.24 -1.35 5.79
CA ARG A 67 -21.10 -0.90 7.18
C ARG A 67 -19.72 -0.34 7.52
N THR A 68 -18.74 -0.47 6.63
CA THR A 68 -17.38 -0.01 6.88
C THR A 68 -17.35 1.47 7.25
N THR A 69 -16.65 1.79 8.32
CA THR A 69 -16.31 3.15 8.74
C THR A 69 -14.83 3.43 8.47
N VAL A 70 -14.50 4.69 8.22
CA VAL A 70 -13.13 5.16 7.99
C VAL A 70 -12.83 6.29 8.96
N VAL A 71 -11.68 6.20 9.61
CA VAL A 71 -11.09 7.32 10.36
C VAL A 71 -9.84 7.81 9.63
N GLY A 72 -9.86 9.08 9.21
CA GLY A 72 -8.66 9.78 8.78
C GLY A 72 -7.87 10.27 9.98
N ILE A 73 -6.61 9.86 10.11
CA ILE A 73 -5.71 10.29 11.19
C ILE A 73 -4.61 11.16 10.59
N GLU A 74 -4.38 12.33 11.18
CA GLU A 74 -3.30 13.25 10.78
C GLU A 74 -2.66 13.91 12.01
N ILE A 75 -1.34 14.09 11.94
CA ILE A 75 -0.51 14.64 13.03
C ILE A 75 -0.59 16.16 13.12
N ASP A 76 -0.99 16.82 12.03
CA ASP A 76 -1.15 18.27 11.97
C ASP A 76 -2.59 18.64 12.36
N PRO A 77 -2.80 19.33 13.50
CA PRO A 77 -4.14 19.68 13.97
C PRO A 77 -4.88 20.63 13.02
N ASP A 78 -4.18 21.47 12.25
CA ASP A 78 -4.80 22.39 11.31
C ASP A 78 -5.36 21.64 10.10
N ARG A 79 -4.66 20.59 9.64
CA ARG A 79 -5.18 19.66 8.62
C ARG A 79 -6.38 18.87 9.12
N VAL A 80 -6.43 18.53 10.40
CA VAL A 80 -7.61 17.89 11.03
C VAL A 80 -8.79 18.85 11.07
N ALA A 81 -8.57 20.10 11.51
CA ALA A 81 -9.61 21.12 11.50
C ALA A 81 -10.14 21.36 10.08
N ALA A 82 -9.27 21.46 9.07
CA ALA A 82 -9.65 21.63 7.68
C ALA A 82 -10.40 20.43 7.09
N ALA A 83 -10.22 19.23 7.65
CA ALA A 83 -10.92 18.01 7.22
C ALA A 83 -12.33 17.87 7.83
N LYS A 84 -12.62 18.54 8.96
CA LYS A 84 -13.92 18.44 9.66
C LYS A 84 -15.16 18.69 8.78
N PRO A 85 -15.18 19.67 7.86
CA PRO A 85 -16.31 19.88 6.98
C PRO A 85 -16.63 18.70 6.03
N TYR A 86 -15.71 17.74 5.87
CA TYR A 86 -15.87 16.56 5.02
C TYR A 86 -16.37 15.32 5.76
N GLU A 87 -16.53 15.40 7.09
CA GLU A 87 -17.14 14.35 7.90
C GLU A 87 -18.54 14.04 7.40
N ARG A 88 -18.90 12.76 7.45
CA ARG A 88 -20.20 12.23 7.02
C ARG A 88 -20.43 10.90 7.70
N GLU A 89 -21.59 10.30 7.48
CA GLU A 89 -21.87 8.95 7.96
C GLU A 89 -20.75 7.96 7.54
N GLY A 90 -20.07 7.40 8.54
CA GLY A 90 -18.95 6.47 8.38
C GLY A 90 -17.59 7.10 8.08
N LEU A 91 -17.44 8.43 8.15
CA LEU A 91 -16.15 9.12 8.01
C LEU A 91 -15.93 10.14 9.13
N ALA A 92 -14.87 9.96 9.90
CA ALA A 92 -14.43 10.91 10.92
C ALA A 92 -12.95 11.27 10.74
N PHE A 93 -12.54 12.42 11.29
CA PHE A 93 -11.15 12.86 11.33
C PHE A 93 -10.66 13.08 12.76
N VAL A 94 -9.49 12.53 13.08
CA VAL A 94 -8.91 12.56 14.42
C VAL A 94 -7.45 12.99 14.35
N HIS A 95 -7.04 13.81 15.32
CA HIS A 95 -5.65 14.18 15.51
C HIS A 95 -4.87 13.05 16.18
N GLY A 96 -3.82 12.58 15.53
CA GLY A 96 -3.01 11.47 16.01
C GLY A 96 -1.96 11.00 15.01
N GLY A 97 -1.28 9.91 15.36
CA GLY A 97 -0.24 9.29 14.56
C GLY A 97 -0.20 7.77 14.73
N PHE A 98 1.00 7.22 14.87
CA PHE A 98 1.25 5.77 14.97
C PHE A 98 0.68 5.12 16.21
N GLU A 99 0.31 5.91 17.22
CA GLU A 99 -0.44 5.42 18.37
C GLU A 99 -1.86 4.99 17.99
N ILE A 100 -2.45 5.48 16.89
CA ILE A 100 -3.83 5.19 16.45
C ILE A 100 -4.83 5.45 17.61
N PRO A 101 -5.23 6.69 17.87
CA PRO A 101 -6.03 7.07 19.05
C PRO A 101 -7.51 6.68 18.91
N LEU A 102 -7.77 5.39 18.72
CA LEU A 102 -9.09 4.77 18.65
C LEU A 102 -9.24 3.74 19.77
N ASP A 103 -10.40 3.69 20.41
CA ASP A 103 -10.72 2.65 21.40
C ASP A 103 -10.91 1.29 20.71
N ALA A 104 -11.48 1.30 19.50
CA ALA A 104 -11.63 0.12 18.67
C ALA A 104 -10.31 -0.27 17.99
N ARG A 105 -10.12 -1.58 17.79
CA ARG A 105 -9.02 -2.12 16.98
C ARG A 105 -9.42 -2.11 15.50
N PRO A 106 -8.74 -1.36 14.61
CA PRO A 106 -9.09 -1.33 13.20
C PRO A 106 -8.85 -2.68 12.50
N THR A 107 -9.74 -3.00 11.59
CA THR A 107 -9.61 -4.15 10.67
C THR A 107 -8.68 -3.84 9.49
N LEU A 108 -8.44 -2.56 9.21
CA LEU A 108 -7.53 -2.08 8.17
C LEU A 108 -6.81 -0.83 8.65
N ILE A 109 -5.49 -0.75 8.46
CA ILE A 109 -4.73 0.48 8.51
C ILE A 109 -4.06 0.67 7.14
N ARG A 110 -4.28 1.81 6.49
CA ARG A 110 -3.55 2.23 5.28
C ARG A 110 -2.60 3.35 5.64
N ALA A 111 -1.31 3.18 5.34
CA ALA A 111 -0.25 4.16 5.57
C ALA A 111 0.52 4.42 4.26
N ALA A 112 -0.06 5.24 3.37
CA ALA A 112 0.52 5.51 2.06
C ALA A 112 1.40 6.77 2.07
N ASN A 113 2.64 6.65 1.60
CA ASN A 113 3.65 7.70 1.53
C ASN A 113 4.05 8.28 2.91
N VAL A 114 3.74 7.56 4.00
CA VAL A 114 3.94 7.99 5.39
C VAL A 114 5.38 7.75 5.87
N LEU A 115 5.99 6.62 5.50
CA LEU A 115 7.31 6.22 6.02
C LEU A 115 8.50 6.69 5.18
N ARG A 116 8.27 7.52 4.15
CA ARG A 116 9.33 7.90 3.17
C ARG A 116 10.50 8.66 3.80
N GLN A 117 10.23 9.42 4.85
CA GLN A 117 11.19 10.27 5.55
C GLN A 117 11.84 9.59 6.76
N TYR A 118 11.46 8.35 7.08
CA TYR A 118 12.06 7.59 8.16
C TYR A 118 13.35 6.92 7.70
N ASP A 119 14.18 6.55 8.66
CA ASP A 119 15.32 5.68 8.41
C ASP A 119 14.88 4.22 8.28
N GLU A 120 15.69 3.40 7.62
CA GLU A 120 15.32 2.02 7.26
C GLU A 120 15.15 1.14 8.50
N ASP A 121 15.99 1.34 9.51
CA ASP A 121 15.98 0.64 10.79
C ASP A 121 14.76 1.01 11.67
N GLU A 122 14.16 2.18 11.45
CA GLU A 122 12.94 2.59 12.15
C GLU A 122 11.67 1.89 11.61
N VAL A 123 11.68 1.44 10.34
CA VAL A 123 10.47 0.91 9.67
C VAL A 123 9.90 -0.30 10.40
N ALA A 124 10.76 -1.22 10.84
CA ALA A 124 10.33 -2.43 11.53
C ALA A 124 9.61 -2.13 12.86
N ALA A 125 10.11 -1.16 13.62
CA ALA A 125 9.49 -0.73 14.88
C ALA A 125 8.14 -0.04 14.65
N VAL A 126 8.03 0.77 13.59
CA VAL A 126 6.75 1.40 13.20
C VAL A 126 5.73 0.36 12.75
N TRP A 127 6.13 -0.61 11.92
CA TRP A 127 5.27 -1.71 11.52
C TRP A 127 4.77 -2.52 12.71
N ALA A 128 5.64 -2.89 13.64
CA ALA A 128 5.24 -3.62 14.85
C ALA A 128 4.21 -2.84 15.67
N ARG A 129 4.42 -1.52 15.85
CA ARG A 129 3.47 -0.64 16.56
C ARG A 129 2.10 -0.60 15.88
N LEU A 130 2.06 -0.39 14.56
CA LEU A 130 0.82 -0.33 13.81
C LEU A 130 0.10 -1.69 13.78
N CYS A 131 0.84 -2.79 13.61
CA CYS A 131 0.27 -4.14 13.61
C CYS A 131 -0.31 -4.51 14.99
N ALA A 132 0.29 -4.05 16.08
CA ALA A 132 -0.24 -4.28 17.44
C ALA A 132 -1.62 -3.63 17.68
N ARG A 133 -1.98 -2.62 16.89
CA ARG A 133 -3.30 -1.94 16.94
C ARG A 133 -4.37 -2.70 16.16
N LEU A 134 -4.02 -3.59 15.24
CA LEU A 134 -4.98 -4.28 14.39
C LEU A 134 -5.91 -5.20 15.20
N ALA A 135 -7.14 -5.34 14.71
CA ALA A 135 -8.03 -6.42 15.12
C ALA A 135 -7.45 -7.78 14.69
N PRO A 136 -7.89 -8.89 15.32
CA PRO A 136 -7.57 -10.22 14.81
C PRO A 136 -7.94 -10.35 13.32
N GLY A 137 -7.00 -10.84 12.50
CA GLY A 137 -7.19 -10.93 11.05
C GLY A 137 -7.18 -9.59 10.31
N GLY A 138 -6.85 -8.48 10.98
CA GLY A 138 -6.68 -7.16 10.38
C GLY A 138 -5.49 -7.09 9.42
N LEU A 139 -5.44 -5.99 8.66
CA LEU A 139 -4.43 -5.76 7.65
C LEU A 139 -3.83 -4.35 7.79
N LEU A 140 -2.50 -4.26 7.78
CA LEU A 140 -1.78 -3.02 7.52
C LEU A 140 -1.32 -3.02 6.06
N VAL A 141 -1.57 -1.93 5.35
CA VAL A 141 -1.04 -1.68 4.00
C VAL A 141 -0.18 -0.43 4.04
N GLU A 142 1.14 -0.63 3.96
CA GLU A 142 2.14 0.44 3.92
C GLU A 142 2.75 0.49 2.53
N GLY A 143 2.90 1.67 1.95
CA GLY A 143 3.56 1.74 0.65
C GLY A 143 3.71 3.14 0.11
N THR A 144 4.27 3.24 -1.09
CA THR A 144 4.55 4.50 -1.75
C THR A 144 3.96 4.52 -3.16
N CYS A 145 3.46 5.69 -3.56
CA CYS A 145 3.05 5.98 -4.93
C CYS A 145 3.65 7.29 -5.45
N ASP A 146 3.68 7.43 -6.78
CA ASP A 146 3.93 8.71 -7.45
C ASP A 146 2.76 9.70 -7.27
N GLU A 147 3.01 10.95 -7.61
CA GLU A 147 2.16 12.12 -7.34
C GLU A 147 0.78 12.01 -8.00
N ILE A 148 0.71 11.30 -9.13
CA ILE A 148 -0.49 11.10 -9.95
C ILE A 148 -1.08 9.69 -9.80
N GLY A 149 -0.45 8.82 -9.01
CA GLY A 149 -0.94 7.48 -8.72
C GLY A 149 -0.84 6.48 -9.88
N ARG A 150 0.10 6.66 -10.80
CA ARG A 150 0.38 5.69 -11.87
C ARG A 150 1.27 4.55 -11.40
N ARG A 151 2.23 4.78 -10.51
CA ARG A 151 3.24 3.81 -10.03
C ARG A 151 3.12 3.66 -8.52
N HIS A 152 3.02 2.42 -8.07
CA HIS A 152 2.83 2.09 -6.66
C HIS A 152 3.62 0.83 -6.30
N VAL A 153 4.17 0.82 -5.10
CA VAL A 153 4.59 -0.42 -4.44
C VAL A 153 4.15 -0.37 -2.98
N TRP A 154 3.56 -1.46 -2.48
CA TRP A 154 3.14 -1.57 -1.09
C TRP A 154 3.37 -2.95 -0.51
N VAL A 155 3.61 -2.97 0.81
CA VAL A 155 3.66 -4.17 1.65
C VAL A 155 2.32 -4.33 2.35
N ALA A 156 1.79 -5.55 2.33
CA ALA A 156 0.66 -5.93 3.16
C ALA A 156 1.15 -6.75 4.35
N LEU A 157 0.76 -6.35 5.55
CA LEU A 157 1.18 -6.93 6.81
C LEU A 157 -0.04 -7.38 7.62
N GLY A 158 0.09 -8.52 8.28
CA GLY A 158 -0.83 -8.95 9.32
C GLY A 158 -0.30 -8.65 10.71
N PRO A 159 -1.03 -9.05 11.77
CA PRO A 159 -0.53 -9.00 13.15
C PRO A 159 0.81 -9.74 13.33
N GLU A 160 1.10 -10.74 12.51
CA GLU A 160 2.36 -11.49 12.50
C GLU A 160 3.50 -10.83 11.71
N GLY A 161 3.24 -9.70 11.05
CA GLY A 161 4.22 -8.99 10.23
C GLY A 161 3.97 -9.09 8.71
N PRO A 162 4.99 -8.82 7.89
CA PRO A 162 4.83 -8.65 6.45
C PRO A 162 4.56 -9.96 5.69
N ARG A 163 3.57 -9.92 4.79
CA ARG A 163 3.07 -11.08 4.04
C ARG A 163 3.43 -11.02 2.56
N THR A 164 3.19 -9.87 1.92
CA THR A 164 3.31 -9.71 0.47
C THR A 164 3.78 -8.32 0.09
N VAL A 165 4.45 -8.21 -1.06
CA VAL A 165 4.71 -6.94 -1.75
C VAL A 165 3.92 -6.92 -3.04
N THR A 166 3.18 -5.85 -3.30
CA THR A 166 2.48 -5.65 -4.57
C THR A 166 3.10 -4.49 -5.33
N PHE A 167 3.40 -4.75 -6.60
CA PHE A 167 3.84 -3.76 -7.58
C PHE A 167 2.65 -3.44 -8.47
N ALA A 168 2.30 -2.16 -8.64
CA ALA A 168 1.16 -1.76 -9.44
C ALA A 168 1.47 -0.55 -10.32
N THR A 169 1.08 -0.64 -11.60
CA THR A 169 1.41 0.40 -12.58
C THR A 169 0.31 0.67 -13.61
N ARG A 170 0.29 1.89 -14.14
CA ARG A 170 -0.44 2.21 -15.39
C ARG A 170 0.37 1.68 -16.57
N LEU A 171 -0.04 0.50 -17.06
CA LEU A 171 0.59 -0.19 -18.18
C LEU A 171 0.78 0.66 -19.44
N ALA A 172 -0.14 1.60 -19.71
CA ALA A 172 -0.05 2.49 -20.88
C ALA A 172 1.12 3.49 -20.81
N SER A 173 1.75 3.67 -19.64
CA SER A 173 2.90 4.55 -19.44
C SER A 173 4.09 3.79 -18.82
N LEU A 174 4.11 2.46 -18.95
CA LEU A 174 5.19 1.64 -18.43
C LEU A 174 6.23 1.45 -19.54
N GLU A 175 7.46 1.91 -19.31
CA GLU A 175 8.58 1.64 -20.22
C GLU A 175 9.19 0.28 -19.87
N ARG A 176 9.56 0.10 -18.60
CA ARG A 176 10.01 -1.18 -18.04
C ARG A 176 9.52 -1.38 -16.60
N PRO A 177 9.27 -2.62 -16.16
CA PRO A 177 8.84 -2.91 -14.80
C PRO A 177 9.71 -2.31 -13.68
N SER A 178 11.03 -2.28 -13.85
CA SER A 178 11.96 -1.70 -12.87
C SER A 178 11.80 -0.20 -12.64
N ASP A 179 11.04 0.53 -13.48
CA ASP A 179 10.65 1.92 -13.19
C ASP A 179 9.82 2.04 -11.90
N LEU A 180 9.29 0.94 -11.37
CA LEU A 180 8.61 0.88 -10.07
C LEU A 180 9.57 0.95 -8.88
N ALA A 181 10.88 0.75 -9.10
CA ALA A 181 11.90 0.82 -8.06
C ALA A 181 11.88 2.16 -7.29
N GLU A 182 11.61 3.27 -7.98
CA GLU A 182 11.53 4.62 -7.39
C GLU A 182 10.39 4.77 -6.36
N ARG A 183 9.47 3.80 -6.31
CA ARG A 183 8.32 3.75 -5.41
C ARG A 183 8.38 2.58 -4.44
N LEU A 184 9.51 1.88 -4.35
CA LEU A 184 9.72 0.90 -3.30
C LEU A 184 9.50 1.53 -1.92
N PRO A 185 8.85 0.83 -0.98
CA PRO A 185 8.74 1.28 0.41
C PRO A 185 10.12 1.41 1.05
N LYS A 186 10.21 2.18 2.14
CA LYS A 186 11.49 2.47 2.80
C LYS A 186 12.26 1.19 3.19
N ALA A 187 11.54 0.12 3.54
CA ALA A 187 12.09 -1.20 3.85
C ALA A 187 12.80 -1.91 2.67
N LEU A 188 12.64 -1.44 1.44
CA LEU A 188 13.18 -2.10 0.23
C LEU A 188 13.97 -1.16 -0.69
N ILE A 189 13.74 0.15 -0.63
CA ILE A 189 14.26 1.08 -1.65
C ILE A 189 15.79 1.15 -1.70
N HIS A 190 16.46 1.18 -0.54
CA HIS A 190 17.93 1.17 -0.47
C HIS A 190 18.53 -0.22 -0.73
N ARG A 191 17.70 -1.27 -0.61
CA ARG A 191 18.06 -2.67 -0.89
C ARG A 191 17.92 -3.02 -2.37
N ASN A 192 17.50 -2.09 -3.23
CA ASN A 192 17.46 -2.31 -4.67
C ASN A 192 18.84 -2.19 -5.32
N VAL A 193 19.76 -3.09 -4.94
CA VAL A 193 21.14 -3.18 -5.42
C VAL A 193 21.48 -4.62 -5.84
N PRO A 194 22.45 -4.85 -6.73
CA PRO A 194 22.87 -6.20 -7.10
C PRO A 194 23.20 -7.08 -5.88
N GLY A 195 22.69 -8.32 -5.87
CA GLY A 195 22.83 -9.26 -4.75
C GLY A 195 21.60 -9.33 -3.84
N GLU A 196 20.76 -8.30 -3.82
CA GLU A 196 19.53 -8.29 -3.01
C GLU A 196 18.32 -8.88 -3.77
N PRO A 197 17.38 -9.56 -3.07
CA PRO A 197 16.27 -10.23 -3.73
C PRO A 197 15.31 -9.28 -4.49
N VAL A 198 15.07 -8.07 -3.97
CA VAL A 198 14.21 -7.08 -4.66
C VAL A 198 14.78 -6.63 -5.99
N HIS A 199 16.11 -6.47 -6.07
CA HIS A 199 16.79 -6.15 -7.32
C HIS A 199 16.73 -7.33 -8.30
N ALA A 200 16.92 -8.56 -7.82
CA ALA A 200 16.79 -9.76 -8.64
C ALA A 200 15.37 -9.90 -9.23
N PHE A 201 14.33 -9.68 -8.42
CA PHE A 201 12.94 -9.72 -8.88
C PHE A 201 12.66 -8.70 -9.98
N LEU A 202 13.07 -7.44 -9.80
CA LEU A 202 12.85 -6.39 -10.80
C LEU A 202 13.62 -6.67 -12.10
N ARG A 203 14.85 -7.19 -12.00
CA ARG A 203 15.65 -7.62 -13.17
C ARG A 203 14.97 -8.74 -13.94
N ASP A 204 14.44 -9.75 -13.24
CA ASP A 204 13.79 -10.90 -13.88
C ASP A 204 12.45 -10.48 -14.50
N LEU A 205 11.72 -9.58 -13.85
CA LEU A 205 10.50 -9.00 -14.39
C LEU A 205 10.77 -8.14 -15.64
N ASP A 206 11.86 -7.35 -15.65
CA ASP A 206 12.32 -6.62 -16.84
C ASP A 206 12.67 -7.56 -18.00
N ARG A 207 13.39 -8.66 -17.71
CA ARG A 207 13.71 -9.68 -18.70
C ARG A 207 12.45 -10.30 -19.29
N ALA A 208 11.51 -10.72 -18.44
CA ALA A 208 10.23 -11.28 -18.87
C ALA A 208 9.42 -10.27 -19.70
N TRP A 209 9.43 -8.99 -19.34
CA TRP A 209 8.78 -7.91 -20.09
C TRP A 209 9.41 -7.67 -21.46
N ALA A 210 10.73 -7.75 -21.56
CA ALA A 210 11.47 -7.66 -22.82
C ALA A 210 11.15 -8.86 -23.73
N THR A 211 11.19 -10.09 -23.19
CA THR A 211 10.81 -11.31 -23.92
C THR A 211 9.35 -11.28 -24.39
N ALA A 212 8.46 -10.66 -23.62
CA ALA A 212 7.06 -10.49 -23.98
C ALA A 212 6.81 -9.40 -25.05
N ALA A 213 7.83 -8.73 -25.60
CA ALA A 213 7.67 -7.68 -26.62
C ALA A 213 6.76 -8.07 -27.81
N PRO A 214 6.75 -9.31 -28.34
CA PRO A 214 5.83 -9.71 -29.41
C PRO A 214 4.34 -9.55 -29.06
N TYR A 215 3.98 -9.56 -27.78
CA TYR A 215 2.59 -9.33 -27.32
C TYR A 215 2.20 -7.85 -27.32
N ALA A 216 3.11 -6.91 -27.63
CA ALA A 216 2.82 -5.48 -27.63
C ALA A 216 1.71 -5.10 -28.63
N SER A 217 1.62 -5.78 -29.77
CA SER A 217 0.55 -5.60 -30.77
C SER A 217 -0.84 -5.96 -30.23
N LEU A 218 -0.92 -6.83 -29.23
CA LEU A 218 -2.16 -7.20 -28.51
C LEU A 218 -2.48 -6.26 -27.34
N GLY A 219 -1.61 -5.25 -27.10
CA GLY A 219 -1.75 -4.23 -26.09
C GLY A 219 -0.93 -4.50 -24.82
N ALA A 220 -0.58 -3.41 -24.12
CA ALA A 220 0.27 -3.43 -22.92
C ALA A 220 -0.26 -4.36 -21.81
N ARG A 221 -1.57 -4.57 -21.72
CA ARG A 221 -2.19 -5.52 -20.79
C ARG A 221 -1.81 -6.97 -21.11
N GLN A 222 -1.88 -7.38 -22.37
CA GLN A 222 -1.54 -8.76 -22.75
C GLN A 222 -0.04 -9.00 -22.59
N ARG A 223 0.78 -8.02 -22.97
CA ARG A 223 2.22 -8.04 -22.70
C ARG A 223 2.54 -8.19 -21.21
N TRP A 224 1.86 -7.44 -20.34
CA TRP A 224 2.05 -7.54 -18.89
C TRP A 224 1.66 -8.91 -18.35
N ILE A 225 0.50 -9.42 -18.74
CA ILE A 225 0.04 -10.75 -18.33
C ILE A 225 1.04 -11.83 -18.76
N ALA A 226 1.57 -11.75 -19.98
CA ALA A 226 2.58 -12.70 -20.47
C ALA A 226 3.88 -12.61 -19.66
N ALA A 227 4.37 -11.40 -19.38
CA ALA A 227 5.57 -11.19 -18.57
C ALA A 227 5.40 -11.70 -17.12
N VAL A 228 4.29 -11.37 -16.46
CA VAL A 228 4.01 -11.83 -15.10
C VAL A 228 3.81 -13.35 -15.05
N ARG A 229 3.19 -13.94 -16.07
CA ARG A 229 3.08 -15.40 -16.16
C ARG A 229 4.43 -16.08 -16.34
N ALA A 230 5.38 -15.46 -17.04
CA ALA A 230 6.73 -15.99 -17.18
C ALA A 230 7.48 -15.92 -15.84
N VAL A 231 7.46 -14.77 -15.15
CA VAL A 231 8.16 -14.62 -13.85
C VAL A 231 7.57 -15.50 -12.75
N SER A 232 6.29 -15.91 -12.86
CA SER A 232 5.64 -16.78 -11.87
C SER A 232 6.20 -18.20 -11.82
N ALA A 233 7.01 -18.61 -12.79
CA ALA A 233 7.70 -19.90 -12.76
C ALA A 233 8.79 -19.93 -11.68
N ASP A 234 9.45 -18.79 -11.45
CA ASP A 234 10.62 -18.69 -10.57
C ASP A 234 10.31 -17.93 -9.27
N TRP A 235 9.25 -17.13 -9.25
CA TRP A 235 8.89 -16.27 -8.12
C TRP A 235 7.57 -16.67 -7.47
N PRO A 236 7.47 -16.66 -6.13
CA PRO A 236 6.27 -17.07 -5.41
C PRO A 236 5.19 -15.98 -5.44
N LEU A 237 4.54 -15.84 -6.59
CA LEU A 237 3.39 -14.95 -6.74
C LEU A 237 2.19 -15.46 -5.95
N THR A 238 1.34 -14.53 -5.51
CA THR A 238 0.17 -14.81 -4.65
C THR A 238 -1.14 -14.33 -5.25
N ASP A 239 -1.08 -13.65 -6.38
CA ASP A 239 -2.24 -13.19 -7.13
C ASP A 239 -2.39 -13.93 -8.47
N ASP A 240 -3.42 -13.55 -9.22
CA ASP A 240 -3.79 -14.21 -10.47
C ASP A 240 -4.01 -13.20 -11.60
N VAL A 241 -4.37 -13.72 -12.77
CA VAL A 241 -4.64 -12.93 -13.98
C VAL A 241 -5.70 -11.84 -13.78
N ARG A 242 -6.62 -11.96 -12.81
CA ARG A 242 -7.63 -10.92 -12.52
C ARG A 242 -6.95 -9.66 -11.97
N ARG A 243 -5.92 -9.80 -11.13
CA ARG A 243 -5.08 -8.68 -10.66
C ARG A 243 -4.09 -8.24 -11.73
N TRP A 244 -3.48 -9.16 -12.47
CA TRP A 244 -2.53 -8.79 -13.53
C TRP A 244 -3.18 -7.92 -14.61
N ARG A 245 -4.46 -8.16 -14.94
CA ARG A 245 -5.25 -7.29 -15.85
C ARG A 245 -5.35 -5.83 -15.40
N GLN A 246 -5.17 -5.55 -14.10
CA GLN A 246 -5.14 -4.21 -13.51
C GLN A 246 -3.75 -3.56 -13.57
N GLY A 247 -2.73 -4.28 -14.05
CA GLY A 247 -1.34 -3.85 -14.06
C GLY A 247 -0.65 -4.08 -12.72
N GLU A 248 -0.96 -5.20 -12.07
CA GLU A 248 -0.46 -5.56 -10.74
C GLU A 248 0.28 -6.89 -10.76
N VAL A 249 1.20 -7.06 -9.82
CA VAL A 249 1.83 -8.35 -9.49
C VAL A 249 2.15 -8.38 -8.00
N THR A 250 1.77 -9.46 -7.32
CA THR A 250 1.90 -9.61 -5.87
C THR A 250 2.78 -10.81 -5.54
N VAL A 251 3.89 -10.59 -4.84
CA VAL A 251 4.88 -11.60 -4.47
C VAL A 251 4.96 -11.76 -2.95
N ARG A 252 5.22 -12.99 -2.47
CA ARG A 252 5.43 -13.24 -1.04
C ARG A 252 6.59 -12.39 -0.50
N TRP A 253 6.39 -11.77 0.66
CA TRP A 253 7.41 -10.97 1.33
C TRP A 253 8.69 -11.77 1.60
N SER A 254 8.56 -13.04 1.98
CA SER A 254 9.71 -13.91 2.27
C SER A 254 10.71 -14.03 1.11
N ALA A 255 10.26 -13.84 -0.13
CA ALA A 255 11.13 -13.86 -1.31
C ALA A 255 11.82 -12.51 -1.58
N LEU A 256 11.31 -11.41 -1.01
CA LEU A 256 11.86 -10.07 -1.18
C LEU A 256 12.49 -9.50 0.09
N ARG A 257 12.45 -10.25 1.20
CA ARG A 257 13.02 -9.82 2.47
C ARG A 257 14.51 -9.49 2.25
N PRO A 258 14.97 -8.30 2.66
CA PRO A 258 16.38 -7.95 2.59
C PRO A 258 17.26 -8.99 3.27
N GLY A 259 18.46 -9.23 2.73
CA GLY A 259 19.48 -9.99 3.44
C GLY A 259 19.77 -9.36 4.80
N THR A 260 20.04 -10.17 5.82
CA THR A 260 20.73 -9.65 7.00
C THR A 260 22.15 -9.34 6.56
N ASP A 261 22.58 -8.08 6.65
CA ASP A 261 23.97 -7.69 6.35
C ASP A 261 24.90 -8.65 7.11
N VAL A 262 25.67 -9.45 6.37
CA VAL A 262 26.75 -10.25 6.96
C VAL A 262 27.83 -9.22 7.27
N SER A 263 27.92 -8.84 8.54
CA SER A 263 28.99 -8.01 9.08
C SER A 263 30.35 -8.66 8.85
#